data_AF-A0A7F8QYA8-F1
#
_entry.id   AF-A0A7F8QYA8-F1
#
_cell.length_a   1.000
_cell.length_b   1.000
_cell.length_c   1.000
_cell.angle_alpha   90.00
_cell.angle_beta   90.00
_cell.angle_gamma   90.00
#
_symmetry.space_group_name_H-M   'P 1'
#
loop_
_entity.id
_entity.type
_entity.pdbx_description
1 polymer ?
#
loop_
_entity_poly.entity_id
_entity_poly.type
_entity_poly.pdbx_seq_one_letter_code
_entity_poly.pdbx_strand_id
1 'polypeptide(L)'
;MSAQGDCEFLVQRARELVQQDLWAAKAWLITARSLYPADFNIQYEMYTIERNAERTATAGRLLYDISAGGVERNQHYYISIKERFTG
;
A
#
# COMPACT_ATOMS: atom_id res chain seq x y z
N MET A 1 23.28 -2.15 -0.83
CA MET A 1 22.24 -1.21 -1.30
C MET A 1 20.98 -1.52 -0.52
N SER A 2 20.49 -0.59 0.30
CA SER A 2 19.39 -0.84 1.23
C SER A 2 18.04 -0.77 0.51
N ALA A 3 17.43 -1.92 0.26
CA ALA A 3 16.12 -2.06 -0.38
C ALA A 3 14.99 -1.23 0.28
N GLN A 4 15.18 -0.81 1.54
CA GLN A 4 14.28 0.07 2.28
C GLN A 4 14.09 1.44 1.60
N GLY A 5 15.18 2.06 1.15
CA GLY A 5 15.15 3.39 0.54
C GLY A 5 14.49 3.40 -0.84
N ASP A 6 14.64 2.30 -1.57
CA ASP A 6 14.01 2.13 -2.89
C ASP A 6 12.48 1.99 -2.76
N CYS A 7 12.00 1.24 -1.75
CA CYS A 7 10.57 1.09 -1.46
C CYS A 7 9.91 2.43 -1.09
N GLU A 8 10.51 3.18 -0.17
CA GLU A 8 10.01 4.49 0.27
C GLU A 8 9.97 5.50 -0.88
N PHE A 9 10.97 5.50 -1.75
CA PHE A 9 11.01 6.35 -2.93
C PHE A 9 9.82 6.09 -3.88
N LEU A 10 9.51 4.81 -4.14
CA LEU A 10 8.40 4.46 -5.04
C LEU A 10 7.04 4.91 -4.47
N VAL A 11 6.82 4.73 -3.17
CA VAL A 11 5.61 5.20 -2.48
C VAL A 11 5.53 6.73 -2.50
N GLN A 12 6.65 7.41 -2.28
CA GLN A 12 6.72 8.87 -2.31
C GLN A 12 6.36 9.42 -3.71
N ARG A 13 6.87 8.80 -4.79
CA ARG A 13 6.50 9.18 -6.16
C ARG A 13 5.01 9.00 -6.45
N ALA A 14 4.40 7.92 -5.97
CA ALA A 14 2.97 7.74 -6.13
C ALA A 14 2.16 8.84 -5.42
N ARG A 15 2.55 9.23 -4.21
CA ARG A 15 1.87 10.29 -3.43
C ARG A 15 1.94 11.65 -4.10
N GLU A 16 3.09 12.02 -4.65
CA GLU A 16 3.26 13.29 -5.37
C GLU A 16 2.31 13.40 -6.58
N LEU A 17 2.05 12.27 -7.25
CA LEU A 17 1.24 12.22 -8.46
C LEU A 17 -0.24 12.05 -8.20
N VAL A 18 -0.68 11.57 -7.02
CA VAL A 18 -2.08 11.19 -6.80
C VAL A 18 -3.09 12.31 -7.09
N GLN A 19 -2.70 13.57 -6.88
CA GLN A 19 -3.53 14.76 -7.13
C GLN A 19 -3.48 15.24 -8.59
N GLN A 20 -2.43 14.91 -9.33
CA GLN A 20 -2.18 15.40 -10.69
C GLN A 20 -2.52 14.35 -11.75
N ASP A 21 -2.06 13.12 -11.53
CA ASP A 21 -2.25 11.97 -12.41
C ASP A 21 -2.40 10.70 -11.57
N LEU A 22 -3.66 10.33 -11.35
CA LEU A 22 -4.03 9.12 -10.64
C LEU A 22 -3.51 7.84 -11.31
N TRP A 23 -3.40 7.81 -12.64
CA TRP A 23 -2.96 6.62 -13.36
C TRP A 23 -1.45 6.43 -13.22
N ALA A 24 -0.68 7.52 -13.31
CA ALA A 24 0.75 7.48 -13.04
C ALA A 24 1.03 7.07 -11.59
N ALA A 25 0.29 7.62 -10.61
CA ALA A 25 0.40 7.22 -9.21
C ALA A 25 0.14 5.71 -9.01
N LYS A 26 -0.89 5.17 -9.67
CA LYS A 26 -1.18 3.73 -9.63
C LYS A 26 -0.08 2.89 -10.29
N ALA A 27 0.49 3.35 -11.40
CA ALA A 27 1.59 2.66 -12.06
C ALA A 27 2.80 2.53 -11.11
N TRP A 28 3.18 3.61 -10.41
CA TRP A 28 4.24 3.57 -9.39
C TRP A 28 3.96 2.54 -8.29
N LEU A 29 2.73 2.49 -7.77
CA LEU A 29 2.38 1.51 -6.73
C LEU A 29 2.33 0.07 -7.22
N ILE A 30 1.90 -0.15 -8.47
CA ILE A 30 1.95 -1.48 -9.10
C ILE A 30 3.41 -1.93 -9.22
N THR A 31 4.30 -1.05 -9.70
CA THR A 31 5.74 -1.33 -9.77
C THR A 31 6.31 -1.63 -8.39
N ALA A 32 5.99 -0.81 -7.39
CA ALA A 32 6.42 -1.01 -6.01
C ALA A 32 5.98 -2.37 -5.47
N ARG A 33 4.70 -2.75 -5.69
CA ARG A 33 4.16 -4.03 -5.24
C ARG A 33 4.80 -5.22 -5.97
N SER A 34 5.14 -5.09 -7.24
CA SER A 34 5.84 -6.14 -7.99
C SER A 34 7.24 -6.39 -7.44
N LEU A 35 7.93 -5.35 -6.96
CA LEU A 35 9.27 -5.45 -6.38
C LEU A 35 9.24 -5.87 -4.90
N TYR A 36 8.28 -5.37 -4.14
CA TYR A 36 8.15 -5.56 -2.70
C TYR A 36 6.73 -6.03 -2.32
N PRO A 37 6.32 -7.24 -2.71
CA PRO A 37 4.95 -7.73 -2.51
C PRO A 37 4.59 -7.97 -1.03
N ALA A 38 5.56 -7.91 -0.13
CA ALA A 38 5.40 -8.07 1.30
C ALA A 38 5.30 -6.78 2.10
N ASP A 39 5.57 -5.65 1.45
CA ASP A 39 5.63 -4.37 2.13
C ASP A 39 4.22 -3.86 2.46
N PHE A 40 3.98 -3.64 3.75
CA PHE A 40 2.71 -3.14 4.25
C PHE A 40 2.42 -1.71 3.78
N ASN A 41 3.42 -0.84 3.71
CA ASN A 41 3.22 0.56 3.33
C ASN A 41 2.73 0.68 1.90
N ILE A 42 3.29 -0.11 0.97
CA ILE A 42 2.83 -0.16 -0.42
C ILE A 42 1.37 -0.63 -0.47
N GLN A 43 1.04 -1.74 0.22
CA GLN A 43 -0.31 -2.28 0.21
C GLN A 43 -1.32 -1.29 0.82
N TYR A 44 -0.97 -0.64 1.92
CA TYR A 44 -1.79 0.36 2.58
C TYR A 44 -2.00 1.61 1.72
N GLU A 45 -0.97 2.06 1.00
CA GLU A 45 -1.07 3.20 0.10
C GLU A 45 -2.04 2.90 -1.05
N MET A 46 -1.93 1.70 -1.65
CA MET A 46 -2.87 1.24 -2.69
C MET A 46 -4.31 1.24 -2.17
N TYR A 47 -4.54 0.70 -0.98
CA TYR A 47 -5.85 0.71 -0.33
C TYR A 47 -6.38 2.15 -0.14
N THR A 48 -5.53 3.05 0.35
CA THR A 48 -5.92 4.44 0.67
C THR A 48 -6.32 5.21 -0.58
N ILE A 49 -5.59 5.04 -1.70
CA ILE A 49 -5.94 5.66 -2.98
C ILE A 49 -7.32 5.19 -3.46
N GLU A 50 -7.58 3.89 -3.46
CA GLU A 50 -8.87 3.36 -3.92
C GLU A 50 -10.02 3.76 -2.98
N ARG A 51 -9.77 3.78 -1.66
CA ARG A 51 -10.74 4.21 -0.65
C ARG A 51 -11.10 5.69 -0.85
N ASN A 52 -10.11 6.56 -0.97
CA ASN A 52 -10.32 8.00 -1.11
C ASN A 52 -10.96 8.36 -2.46
N ALA A 53 -10.80 7.51 -3.47
CA ALA A 53 -11.50 7.62 -4.76
C ALA A 53 -12.91 6.99 -4.74
N GLU A 54 -13.42 6.60 -3.57
CA GLU A 54 -14.74 5.95 -3.36
C GLU A 54 -14.93 4.65 -4.16
N ARG A 55 -13.84 3.98 -4.55
CA ARG A 55 -13.85 2.70 -5.27
C ARG A 55 -13.96 1.55 -4.28
N THR A 56 -15.11 1.50 -3.61
CA THR A 56 -15.40 0.61 -2.46
C THR A 56 -15.11 -0.87 -2.73
N ALA A 57 -15.44 -1.39 -3.91
CA ALA A 57 -15.16 -2.78 -4.26
C ALA A 57 -13.65 -3.10 -4.30
N THR A 58 -12.86 -2.24 -4.95
CA THR A 58 -11.41 -2.41 -5.05
C THR A 58 -10.74 -2.19 -3.71
N ALA A 59 -11.15 -1.15 -2.97
CA ALA A 59 -10.65 -0.88 -1.63
C ALA A 59 -10.95 -2.03 -0.66
N GLY A 60 -12.15 -2.60 -0.72
CA GLY A 60 -12.55 -3.76 0.08
C GLY A 60 -11.68 -4.98 -0.20
N ARG A 61 -11.37 -5.27 -1.46
CA ARG A 61 -10.46 -6.36 -1.83
C ARG A 61 -9.04 -6.12 -1.29
N LEU A 62 -8.51 -4.91 -1.44
CA LEU A 62 -7.17 -4.58 -0.93
C LEU A 62 -7.11 -4.68 0.60
N LEU A 63 -8.17 -4.28 1.30
CA LEU A 63 -8.28 -4.43 2.76
C LEU A 63 -8.31 -5.91 3.17
N TYR A 64 -9.05 -6.74 2.43
CA TYR A 64 -9.05 -8.19 2.64
C TYR A 64 -7.65 -8.77 2.46
N ASP A 65 -6.96 -8.41 1.37
CA ASP A 65 -5.61 -8.91 1.09
C ASP A 65 -4.60 -8.49 2.19
N ILE A 66 -4.71 -7.25 2.71
CA ILE A 66 -3.89 -6.77 3.84
C ILE A 66 -4.17 -7.58 5.10
N SER A 67 -5.45 -7.74 5.46
CA SER A 67 -5.83 -8.44 6.70
C SER A 67 -5.50 -9.95 6.65
N ALA A 68 -5.73 -10.61 5.52
CA ALA A 68 -5.37 -12.00 5.30
C ALA A 68 -3.84 -12.20 5.31
N GLY A 69 -3.10 -11.28 4.68
CA GLY A 69 -1.63 -11.33 4.66
C GLY A 69 -0.97 -11.15 6.03
N GLY A 70 -1.64 -10.52 6.99
CA GLY A 70 -1.14 -10.32 8.35
C GLY A 70 -1.24 -11.53 9.27
N VAL A 71 -2.06 -12.53 8.90
CA VAL A 71 -2.16 -13.80 9.65
C VAL A 71 -0.98 -14.72 9.30
N GLU A 72 -0.44 -14.63 8.09
CA GLU A 72 0.69 -15.44 7.62
C GLU A 72 2.06 -14.74 7.77
N ARG A 73 2.10 -13.44 8.05
CA ARG A 73 3.35 -12.65 8.09
C ARG A 73 3.72 -12.10 9.47
N ASN A 74 5.02 -11.83 9.59
CA ASN A 74 5.81 -11.46 10.77
C ASN A 74 5.16 -10.40 11.71
N GLN A 75 5.49 -10.44 13.02
CA GLN A 75 4.93 -9.61 14.11
C GLN A 75 4.81 -8.11 13.78
N HIS A 76 5.78 -7.56 13.06
CA HIS A 76 5.82 -6.15 12.66
C HIS A 76 4.61 -5.75 11.80
N TYR A 77 4.15 -6.64 10.92
CA TYR A 77 3.03 -6.40 10.03
C TYR A 77 1.69 -6.31 10.80
N TYR A 78 1.51 -7.18 11.81
CA TYR A 78 0.35 -7.15 12.69
C TYR A 78 0.25 -5.85 13.49
N ILE A 79 1.38 -5.36 14.03
CA ILE A 79 1.44 -4.08 14.74
C ILE A 79 1.00 -2.94 13.83
N SER A 80 1.52 -2.88 12.59
CA SER A 80 1.16 -1.83 11.63
C SER A 80 -0.32 -1.82 11.25
N ILE A 81 -0.98 -2.99 11.16
CA ILE A 81 -2.43 -3.06 10.95
C ILE A 81 -3.17 -2.47 12.15
N LYS A 82 -2.84 -2.90 13.37
CA LYS A 82 -3.49 -2.41 14.59
C LYS A 82 -3.39 -0.88 14.71
N GLU A 83 -2.21 -0.32 14.51
CA GLU A 83 -1.98 1.12 14.61
C GLU A 83 -2.80 1.93 13.59
N ARG A 84 -2.99 1.43 12.37
CA ARG A 84 -3.64 2.20 11.30
C ARG A 84 -5.15 1.96 11.13
N PHE A 85 -5.68 0.86 11.64
CA PHE A 85 -7.07 0.46 11.42
C PHE A 85 -7.92 0.29 12.68
N THR A 86 -7.31 0.25 13.88
CA THR A 86 -8.05 0.06 15.15
C THR A 86 -7.89 1.22 16.14
N GLY A 87 -7.28 2.33 15.70
CA GLY A 87 -7.16 3.57 16.45
C GLY A 87 -8.42 4.42 16.43
#